data_AF-A0A163M4N4-F1
#
_entry.id   AF-A0A163M4N4-F1
#
_cell.length_a   1.000
_cell.length_b   1.000
_cell.length_c   1.000
_cell.angle_alpha   90.00
_cell.angle_beta   90.00
_cell.angle_gamma   90.00
#
_symmetry.space_group_name_H-M   'P 1'
#
loop_
_entity.id
_entity.type
_entity.pdbx_description
1 polymer ?
#
loop_
_entity_poly.entity_id
_entity_poly.type
_entity_poly.pdbx_seq_one_letter_code
_entity_poly.pdbx_strand_id
1 'polypeptide(L)'
;MSVVSLLFLLLQENEPDNNNLTIMQEGKVMTSVSRSEHALDVFPLLDMDKYEQWVDMLDRKTYLEAQNARIGSSGQIVPGQNGHRLNRRKLLEQYYAYMYGTGSASIEAPWYPTYPKVDTELLAAIRVKPIGYYVTYFNSSNKNRSHNIALASKAIDSAVVFPGETFSFNEVVGMRTIDRGYKRAGVIVRGELSEGVGGGICQVSSTLFNAIDRAGLQIVKRYSHSRNVPYVLPGRDATVSWGGPDFVFENAYNQPILIRAYGSGGRMTVSIFSSELIEYKPRNVPSISNRLPEETKDSLHNPVSGD
;
A
#
# COMPACT_ATOMS: atom_id res chain seq x y z
N MET A 1 -23.53 71.21 -9.47
CA MET A 1 -23.11 69.83 -9.81
C MET A 1 -23.05 69.04 -8.50
N SER A 2 -24.20 68.81 -7.90
CA SER A 2 -25.05 67.61 -8.04
C SER A 2 -24.61 66.52 -7.07
N VAL A 3 -25.39 66.44 -5.99
CA VAL A 3 -25.40 65.41 -4.94
C VAL A 3 -25.55 63.99 -5.51
N VAL A 4 -25.85 63.87 -6.82
CA VAL A 4 -25.90 62.62 -7.59
C VAL A 4 -24.53 61.95 -7.72
N SER A 5 -23.40 62.67 -7.63
CA SER A 5 -22.06 62.04 -7.71
C SER A 5 -21.55 61.48 -6.38
N LEU A 6 -22.12 61.90 -5.24
CA LEU A 6 -21.76 61.36 -3.92
C LEU A 6 -22.71 60.23 -3.47
N LEU A 7 -23.90 60.13 -4.08
CA LEU A 7 -24.81 59.00 -3.88
C LEU A 7 -24.47 57.78 -4.76
N PHE A 8 -23.58 57.95 -5.76
CA PHE A 8 -23.06 56.84 -6.58
C PHE A 8 -21.83 56.15 -5.95
N LEU A 9 -21.28 56.71 -4.87
CA LEU A 9 -20.12 56.18 -4.14
C LEU A 9 -20.50 55.49 -2.82
N LEU A 10 -21.79 55.41 -2.50
CA LEU A 10 -22.33 54.78 -1.28
C LEU A 10 -23.30 53.63 -1.56
N LEU A 11 -23.34 53.13 -2.80
CA LEU A 11 -24.05 51.91 -3.21
C LEU A 11 -23.10 50.86 -3.81
N GLN A 12 -21.80 50.94 -3.52
CA GLN A 12 -20.96 49.73 -3.51
C GLN A 12 -21.15 49.04 -2.15
N GLU A 13 -22.38 48.65 -1.85
CA GLU A 13 -22.56 47.52 -0.96
C GLU A 13 -21.85 46.34 -1.62
N ASN A 14 -21.01 45.65 -0.85
CA ASN A 14 -20.39 44.39 -1.22
C ASN A 14 -21.50 43.38 -1.58
N GLU A 15 -21.94 43.35 -2.83
CA GLU A 15 -22.62 42.19 -3.40
C GLU A 15 -21.60 41.04 -3.35
N PRO A 16 -21.85 39.96 -2.59
CA PRO A 16 -20.98 38.79 -2.67
C PRO A 16 -21.04 38.31 -4.12
N ASP A 17 -19.87 38.15 -4.74
CA ASP A 17 -19.65 37.67 -6.10
C ASP A 17 -20.61 36.51 -6.46
N ASN A 18 -21.80 36.85 -6.95
CA ASN A 18 -23.00 36.00 -6.90
C ASN A 18 -23.13 35.12 -8.15
N ASN A 19 -21.97 34.76 -8.71
CA ASN A 19 -21.84 34.03 -9.95
C ASN A 19 -20.97 32.79 -9.80
N ASN A 20 -20.67 32.39 -8.57
CA ASN A 20 -19.75 31.28 -8.28
C ASN A 20 -20.49 29.95 -8.10
N LEU A 21 -19.85 28.87 -8.54
CA LEU A 21 -20.21 27.51 -8.20
C LEU A 21 -19.44 27.11 -6.95
N THR A 22 -20.16 26.83 -5.88
CA THR A 22 -19.61 26.25 -4.66
C THR A 22 -19.80 24.74 -4.67
N ILE A 23 -18.71 24.00 -4.49
CA ILE A 23 -18.74 22.55 -4.28
C ILE A 23 -18.66 22.26 -2.78
N MET A 24 -19.64 21.52 -2.27
CA MET A 24 -19.73 21.13 -0.87
C MET A 24 -19.45 19.63 -0.66
N GLN A 25 -19.00 19.30 0.55
CA GLN A 25 -18.87 17.95 1.09
C GLN A 25 -19.35 17.95 2.53
N GLU A 26 -20.45 17.25 2.82
CA GLU A 26 -21.01 17.14 4.18
C GLU A 26 -21.21 18.53 4.83
N GLY A 27 -21.69 19.49 4.03
CA GLY A 27 -21.90 20.88 4.47
C GLY A 27 -20.63 21.74 4.59
N LYS A 28 -19.44 21.23 4.23
CA LYS A 28 -18.19 22.01 4.16
C LYS A 28 -17.87 22.42 2.73
N VAL A 29 -17.45 23.66 2.54
CA VAL A 29 -17.01 24.16 1.23
C VAL A 29 -15.66 23.53 0.87
N MET A 30 -15.62 22.82 -0.25
CA MET A 30 -14.40 22.17 -0.77
C MET A 30 -13.63 23.06 -1.73
N THR A 31 -14.36 23.75 -2.61
CA THR A 31 -13.84 24.70 -3.60
C THR A 31 -14.99 25.61 -4.05
N SER A 32 -14.63 26.79 -4.53
CA SER A 32 -15.53 27.73 -5.19
C SER A 32 -14.84 28.17 -6.47
N VAL A 33 -15.58 28.18 -7.59
CA VAL A 33 -15.07 28.61 -8.90
C VAL A 33 -16.07 29.51 -9.59
N SER A 34 -15.56 30.52 -10.28
CA SER A 34 -16.33 31.41 -11.14
C SER A 34 -16.42 30.87 -12.57
N ARG A 35 -17.38 31.37 -13.35
CA ARG A 35 -17.50 31.00 -14.78
C ARG A 35 -16.29 31.45 -15.59
N SER A 36 -15.69 32.60 -15.26
CA SER A 36 -14.55 33.15 -15.99
C SER A 36 -13.27 32.33 -15.81
N GLU A 37 -13.11 31.63 -14.69
CA GLU A 37 -11.96 30.75 -14.45
C GLU A 37 -11.89 29.58 -15.43
N HIS A 38 -13.03 29.08 -15.90
CA HIS A 38 -13.10 27.96 -16.84
C HIS A 38 -13.75 28.34 -18.18
N ALA A 39 -13.81 29.63 -18.52
CA ALA A 39 -14.21 30.07 -19.84
C ALA A 39 -13.01 30.15 -20.79
N LEU A 40 -13.25 29.97 -22.09
CA LEU A 40 -12.31 30.36 -23.13
C LEU A 40 -12.12 31.89 -23.09
N ASP A 41 -10.90 32.34 -23.35
CA ASP A 41 -10.56 33.77 -23.22
C ASP A 41 -11.33 34.69 -24.19
N VAL A 42 -11.85 34.12 -25.29
CA VAL A 42 -12.49 34.86 -26.39
C VAL A 42 -14.01 34.60 -26.46
N PHE A 43 -14.51 33.52 -25.87
CA PHE A 43 -15.93 33.14 -25.92
C PHE A 43 -16.37 32.60 -24.56
N PRO A 44 -17.61 32.85 -24.12
CA PRO A 44 -18.16 32.33 -22.86
C PRO A 44 -18.53 30.84 -22.98
N LEU A 45 -17.65 30.05 -23.60
CA LEU A 45 -17.74 28.61 -23.72
C LEU A 45 -16.80 27.97 -22.71
N LEU A 46 -17.19 26.81 -22.20
CA LEU A 46 -16.38 26.02 -21.28
C LEU A 46 -15.04 25.64 -21.93
N ASP A 47 -13.94 26.04 -21.29
CA ASP A 47 -12.60 25.53 -21.53
C ASP A 47 -12.45 24.18 -20.82
N MET A 48 -12.44 23.11 -21.61
CA MET A 48 -12.38 21.74 -21.08
C MET A 48 -11.04 21.42 -20.43
N ASP A 49 -9.94 22.06 -20.83
CA ASP A 49 -8.62 21.80 -20.23
C ASP A 49 -8.55 22.42 -18.83
N LYS A 50 -9.04 23.65 -18.68
CA LYS A 50 -9.15 24.31 -17.36
C LYS A 50 -10.10 23.53 -16.44
N TYR A 51 -11.24 23.08 -16.98
CA TYR A 51 -12.20 22.26 -16.24
C TYR A 51 -11.60 20.93 -15.77
N GLU A 52 -10.96 20.15 -16.65
CA GLU A 52 -10.39 18.85 -16.26
C GLU A 52 -9.26 19.00 -15.23
N GLN A 53 -8.42 20.04 -15.34
CA GLN A 53 -7.40 20.34 -14.32
C GLN A 53 -8.02 20.62 -12.95
N TRP A 54 -9.13 21.37 -12.92
CA TRP A 54 -9.87 21.64 -11.69
C TRP A 54 -10.53 20.37 -11.14
N VAL A 55 -11.16 19.55 -11.98
CA VAL A 55 -11.73 18.26 -11.59
C VAL A 55 -10.66 17.32 -11.05
N ASP A 56 -9.47 17.26 -11.65
CA ASP A 56 -8.35 16.45 -11.18
C ASP A 56 -7.84 16.91 -9.81
N MET A 57 -7.82 18.22 -9.57
CA MET A 57 -7.48 18.78 -8.25
C MET A 57 -8.55 18.42 -7.21
N LEU A 58 -9.82 18.55 -7.57
CA LEU A 58 -10.95 18.21 -6.69
C LEU A 58 -11.01 16.71 -6.40
N ASP A 59 -10.86 15.84 -7.39
CA ASP A 59 -10.82 14.38 -7.25
C ASP A 59 -9.65 14.00 -6.35
N ARG A 60 -8.44 14.54 -6.55
CA ARG A 60 -7.29 14.26 -5.66
C ARG A 60 -7.51 14.71 -4.22
N LYS A 61 -8.19 15.85 -3.99
CA LYS A 61 -8.46 16.38 -2.65
C LYS A 61 -9.56 15.63 -1.91
N THR A 62 -10.53 15.10 -2.64
CA THR A 62 -11.73 14.45 -2.09
C THR A 62 -11.68 12.94 -2.15
N TYR A 63 -10.78 12.35 -2.95
CA TYR A 63 -10.65 10.91 -3.09
C TYR A 63 -10.32 10.26 -1.74
N LEU A 64 -11.11 9.25 -1.40
CA LEU A 64 -10.82 8.37 -0.28
C LEU A 64 -10.65 6.96 -0.82
N GLU A 65 -9.45 6.40 -0.64
CA GLU A 65 -9.17 5.02 -1.03
C GLU A 65 -9.95 4.03 -0.13
N ALA A 66 -10.55 3.02 -0.75
CA ALA A 66 -11.18 1.93 -0.01
C ALA A 66 -10.12 1.10 0.73
N GLN A 67 -10.38 0.81 2.00
CA GLN A 67 -9.46 0.03 2.83
C GLN A 67 -9.96 -1.39 2.95
N ASN A 68 -9.13 -2.34 2.54
CA ASN A 68 -9.42 -3.77 2.65
C ASN A 68 -9.63 -4.20 4.12
N ALA A 69 -10.52 -5.17 4.31
CA ALA A 69 -10.59 -5.93 5.55
C ALA A 69 -9.25 -6.64 5.80
N ARG A 70 -8.94 -6.88 7.08
CA ARG A 70 -7.67 -7.53 7.47
C ARG A 70 -7.85 -8.39 8.70
N ILE A 71 -6.86 -9.23 9.00
CA ILE A 71 -6.83 -9.95 10.27
C ILE A 71 -6.12 -9.10 11.33
N GLY A 72 -6.76 -8.90 12.47
CA GLY A 72 -6.23 -8.22 13.64
C GLY A 72 -5.19 -9.06 14.37
N SER A 73 -4.50 -8.43 15.33
CA SER A 73 -3.43 -9.07 16.11
C SER A 73 -3.88 -10.25 16.96
N SER A 74 -5.16 -10.31 17.35
CA SER A 74 -5.78 -11.43 18.07
C SER A 74 -6.51 -12.41 17.14
N GLY A 75 -6.36 -12.29 15.82
CA GLY A 75 -6.97 -13.20 14.85
C GLY A 75 -8.40 -12.86 14.41
N GLN A 76 -9.00 -11.81 14.98
CA GLN A 76 -10.30 -11.28 14.57
C GLN A 76 -10.25 -10.66 13.18
N ILE A 77 -11.35 -10.72 12.43
CA ILE A 77 -11.46 -9.94 11.18
C ILE A 77 -11.80 -8.50 11.56
N VAL A 78 -10.98 -7.57 11.08
CA VAL A 78 -11.24 -6.13 11.14
C VAL A 78 -11.89 -5.75 9.81
N PRO A 79 -13.15 -5.27 9.82
CA PRO A 79 -13.84 -4.88 8.60
C PRO A 79 -13.07 -3.81 7.81
N GLY A 80 -13.22 -3.88 6.48
CA GLY A 80 -12.74 -2.83 5.60
C GLY A 80 -13.56 -1.55 5.73
N GLN A 81 -13.10 -0.49 5.07
CA GLN A 81 -13.81 0.78 4.98
C GLN A 81 -14.04 1.12 3.52
N ASN A 82 -15.26 1.53 3.19
CA ASN A 82 -15.57 2.00 1.85
C ASN A 82 -14.82 3.31 1.59
N GLY A 83 -14.27 3.42 0.40
CA GLY A 83 -13.78 4.67 -0.15
C GLY A 83 -14.86 5.38 -0.95
N HIS A 84 -14.47 6.47 -1.60
CA HIS A 84 -15.31 7.13 -2.58
C HIS A 84 -14.46 7.87 -3.60
N ARG A 85 -15.05 8.09 -4.78
CA ARG A 85 -14.42 8.84 -5.86
C ARG A 85 -15.41 9.79 -6.52
N LEU A 86 -14.89 10.87 -7.08
CA LEU A 86 -15.68 11.85 -7.81
C LEU A 86 -16.33 11.22 -9.05
N ASN A 87 -17.65 11.37 -9.16
CA ASN A 87 -18.42 11.04 -10.34
C ASN A 87 -18.27 12.17 -11.36
N ARG A 88 -17.18 12.11 -12.14
CA ARG A 88 -16.83 13.14 -13.12
C ARG A 88 -17.95 13.43 -14.11
N ARG A 89 -18.65 12.40 -14.59
CA ARG A 89 -19.77 12.56 -15.52
C ARG A 89 -20.91 13.37 -14.89
N LYS A 90 -21.35 12.99 -13.69
CA LYS A 90 -22.42 13.71 -12.99
C LYS A 90 -21.99 15.13 -12.61
N LEU A 91 -20.72 15.31 -12.24
CA LEU A 91 -20.17 16.65 -11.99
C LEU A 91 -20.20 17.51 -13.25
N LEU A 92 -19.82 16.97 -14.41
CA LEU A 92 -19.85 17.69 -15.68
C LEU A 92 -21.28 18.10 -16.07
N GLU A 93 -22.25 17.20 -15.90
CA GLU A 93 -23.68 17.50 -16.12
C GLU A 93 -24.15 18.68 -15.24
N GLN A 94 -23.81 18.65 -13.95
CA GLN A 94 -24.14 19.74 -13.00
C GLN A 94 -23.37 21.02 -13.30
N TYR A 95 -22.12 20.90 -13.73
CA TYR A 95 -21.26 22.03 -14.07
C TYR A 95 -21.76 22.76 -15.32
N TYR A 96 -22.22 22.05 -16.34
CA TYR A 96 -22.84 22.66 -17.52
C TYR A 96 -24.12 23.42 -17.17
N ALA A 97 -24.96 22.86 -16.29
CA ALA A 97 -26.16 23.54 -15.81
C ALA A 97 -25.82 24.86 -15.08
N TYR A 98 -24.73 24.88 -14.32
CA TYR A 98 -24.19 26.11 -13.75
C TYR A 98 -23.64 27.06 -14.82
N MET A 99 -22.73 26.60 -15.69
CA MET A 99 -22.04 27.45 -16.68
C MET A 99 -23.01 28.23 -17.56
N TYR A 100 -24.06 27.57 -18.03
CA TYR A 100 -25.05 28.16 -18.95
C TYR A 100 -26.37 28.54 -18.27
N GLY A 101 -26.46 28.40 -16.94
CA GLY A 101 -27.57 28.89 -16.12
C GLY A 101 -27.36 30.31 -15.61
N THR A 102 -28.24 30.77 -14.72
CA THR A 102 -28.19 32.10 -14.09
C THR A 102 -27.87 32.02 -12.60
N GLY A 103 -27.10 32.99 -12.08
CA GLY A 103 -26.77 33.11 -10.66
C GLY A 103 -25.73 32.13 -10.12
N SER A 104 -25.56 32.14 -8.80
CA SER A 104 -24.73 31.19 -8.04
C SER A 104 -25.37 29.80 -7.99
N ALA A 105 -24.52 28.79 -7.88
CA ALA A 105 -24.96 27.42 -7.60
C ALA A 105 -24.17 26.84 -6.43
N SER A 106 -24.82 26.04 -5.61
CA SER A 106 -24.17 25.23 -4.59
C SER A 106 -24.56 23.78 -4.82
N ILE A 107 -23.57 22.92 -5.05
CA ILE A 107 -23.80 21.49 -5.30
C ILE A 107 -22.97 20.65 -4.32
N GLU A 108 -23.60 19.63 -3.75
CA GLU A 108 -22.86 18.54 -3.09
C GLU A 108 -22.09 17.78 -4.17
N ALA A 109 -20.79 17.56 -3.93
CA ALA A 109 -19.94 16.89 -4.88
C ALA A 109 -20.48 15.48 -5.17
N PRO A 110 -20.75 15.14 -6.44
CA PRO A 110 -21.34 13.85 -6.76
C PRO A 110 -20.25 12.79 -6.66
N TRP A 111 -20.32 11.91 -5.67
CA TRP A 111 -19.43 10.76 -5.55
C TRP A 111 -20.16 9.46 -5.83
N TYR A 112 -19.39 8.41 -6.07
CA TYR A 112 -19.88 7.04 -5.92
C TYR A 112 -18.98 6.28 -4.93
N PRO A 113 -19.56 5.34 -4.16
CA PRO A 113 -18.77 4.53 -3.25
C PRO A 113 -17.81 3.62 -4.02
N THR A 114 -16.59 3.49 -3.50
CA THR A 114 -15.65 2.46 -3.93
C THR A 114 -15.53 1.42 -2.83
N TYR A 115 -15.69 0.14 -3.18
CA TYR A 115 -15.69 -0.94 -2.21
C TYR A 115 -14.30 -1.57 -2.08
N PRO A 116 -13.94 -2.05 -0.88
CA PRO A 116 -12.70 -2.80 -0.71
C PRO A 116 -12.70 -4.05 -1.59
N LYS A 117 -11.55 -4.36 -2.17
CA LYS A 117 -11.38 -5.62 -2.93
C LYS A 117 -11.50 -6.84 -2.02
N VAL A 118 -11.13 -6.69 -0.76
CA VAL A 118 -11.17 -7.75 0.26
C VAL A 118 -12.10 -7.31 1.37
N ASP A 119 -13.19 -8.05 1.56
CA ASP A 119 -14.16 -7.82 2.62
C ASP A 119 -14.09 -8.91 3.72
N THR A 120 -14.97 -8.78 4.71
CA THR A 120 -15.04 -9.70 5.86
C THR A 120 -15.45 -11.11 5.44
N GLU A 121 -16.37 -11.23 4.48
CA GLU A 121 -16.89 -12.53 4.03
C GLU A 121 -15.82 -13.32 3.28
N LEU A 122 -15.11 -12.64 2.38
CA LEU A 122 -13.97 -13.23 1.68
C LEU A 122 -12.91 -13.72 2.67
N LEU A 123 -12.49 -12.89 3.62
CA LEU A 123 -11.50 -13.31 4.63
C LEU A 123 -11.99 -14.49 5.48
N ALA A 124 -13.27 -14.52 5.84
CA ALA A 124 -13.85 -15.65 6.54
C ALA A 124 -13.77 -16.93 5.72
N ALA A 125 -14.00 -16.84 4.41
CA ALA A 125 -13.95 -17.98 3.49
C ALA A 125 -12.53 -18.49 3.23
N ILE A 126 -11.53 -17.61 3.09
CA ILE A 126 -10.17 -18.01 2.67
C ILE A 126 -9.18 -18.27 3.82
N ARG A 127 -9.57 -18.00 5.07
CA ARG A 127 -8.68 -18.20 6.24
C ARG A 127 -8.71 -19.62 6.83
N VAL A 128 -9.46 -20.54 6.22
CA VAL A 128 -9.84 -21.82 6.85
C VAL A 128 -8.87 -22.97 6.53
N LYS A 129 -8.40 -23.07 5.29
CA LYS A 129 -7.58 -24.21 4.84
C LYS A 129 -6.11 -23.81 4.68
N PRO A 130 -5.19 -24.31 5.52
CA PRO A 130 -3.76 -24.09 5.32
C PRO A 130 -3.26 -24.89 4.11
N ILE A 131 -2.60 -24.22 3.18
CA ILE A 131 -2.06 -24.82 1.95
C ILE A 131 -0.53 -24.76 1.86
N GLY A 132 0.11 -23.93 2.70
CA GLY A 132 1.55 -23.83 2.80
C GLY A 132 1.98 -23.19 4.11
N TYR A 133 3.17 -23.53 4.60
CA TYR A 133 3.76 -22.86 5.75
C TYR A 133 5.27 -22.99 5.72
N TYR A 134 5.98 -22.06 6.33
CA TYR A 134 7.42 -22.17 6.57
C TYR A 134 7.84 -21.34 7.77
N VAL A 135 8.88 -21.82 8.46
CA VAL A 135 9.42 -21.17 9.65
C VAL A 135 10.94 -21.05 9.50
N THR A 136 11.46 -19.87 9.83
CA THR A 136 12.90 -19.63 10.01
C THR A 136 13.13 -19.00 11.39
N TYR A 137 14.38 -19.00 11.84
CA TYR A 137 14.76 -18.57 13.17
C TYR A 137 15.80 -17.45 13.14
N PHE A 138 15.80 -16.60 14.17
CA PHE A 138 16.73 -15.50 14.31
C PHE A 138 17.07 -15.19 15.77
N ASN A 139 18.17 -14.48 16.01
CA ASN A 139 18.56 -14.07 17.34
C ASN A 139 17.70 -12.88 17.83
N SER A 140 16.80 -13.14 18.78
CA SER A 140 15.90 -12.13 19.37
C SER A 140 16.61 -11.09 20.26
N SER A 141 17.89 -11.32 20.59
CA SER A 141 18.74 -10.34 21.26
C SER A 141 19.19 -9.22 20.32
N ASN A 142 19.24 -9.47 19.01
CA ASN A 142 19.49 -8.42 18.01
C ASN A 142 18.22 -7.60 17.79
N LYS A 143 18.03 -6.55 18.60
CA LYS A 143 16.78 -5.78 18.65
C LYS A 143 16.46 -5.06 17.36
N ASN A 144 17.45 -4.49 16.68
CA ASN A 144 17.23 -3.79 15.41
C ASN A 144 16.81 -4.76 14.29
N ARG A 145 17.50 -5.90 14.18
CA ARG A 145 17.15 -6.95 13.21
C ARG A 145 15.76 -7.53 13.49
N SER A 146 15.47 -7.81 14.75
CA SER A 146 14.16 -8.32 15.20
C SER A 146 13.03 -7.34 14.86
N HIS A 147 13.25 -6.04 15.09
CA HIS A 147 12.31 -4.97 14.74
C HIS A 147 12.05 -4.91 13.23
N ASN A 148 13.10 -4.96 12.41
CA ASN A 148 12.96 -4.95 10.94
C ASN A 148 12.18 -6.16 10.42
N ILE A 149 12.46 -7.35 10.96
CA ILE A 149 11.73 -8.57 10.62
C ILE A 149 10.26 -8.44 11.00
N ALA A 150 9.95 -7.98 12.21
CA ALA A 150 8.58 -7.76 12.65
C ALA A 150 7.83 -6.77 11.75
N LEU A 151 8.47 -5.66 11.40
CA LEU A 151 7.90 -4.61 10.55
C LEU A 151 7.60 -5.11 9.13
N ALA A 152 8.54 -5.82 8.50
CA ALA A 152 8.32 -6.38 7.16
C ALA A 152 7.32 -7.55 7.17
N SER A 153 7.28 -8.34 8.23
CA SER A 153 6.26 -9.39 8.41
C SER A 153 4.86 -8.77 8.47
N LYS A 154 4.71 -7.68 9.23
CA LYS A 154 3.44 -6.95 9.31
C LYS A 154 3.00 -6.38 7.96
N ALA A 155 3.95 -5.95 7.12
CA ALA A 155 3.63 -5.42 5.79
C ALA A 155 3.03 -6.48 4.84
N ILE A 156 3.45 -7.74 4.95
CA ILE A 156 2.92 -8.84 4.13
C ILE A 156 1.78 -9.62 4.81
N ASP A 157 1.53 -9.40 6.11
CA ASP A 157 0.44 -10.07 6.83
C ASP A 157 -0.92 -9.59 6.34
N SER A 158 -1.86 -10.53 6.25
CA SER A 158 -3.21 -10.31 5.73
C SER A 158 -3.29 -9.91 4.24
N ALA A 159 -2.19 -10.01 3.49
CA ALA A 159 -2.23 -9.83 2.05
C ALA A 159 -3.05 -10.94 1.39
N VAL A 160 -3.95 -10.54 0.49
CA VAL A 160 -4.75 -11.45 -0.34
C VAL A 160 -4.29 -11.34 -1.78
N VAL A 161 -4.11 -12.48 -2.45
CA VAL A 161 -3.73 -12.54 -3.87
C VAL A 161 -4.81 -13.31 -4.62
N PHE A 162 -5.53 -12.65 -5.53
CA PHE A 162 -6.62 -13.27 -6.27
C PHE A 162 -6.10 -14.16 -7.41
N PRO A 163 -6.92 -15.09 -7.93
CA PRO A 163 -6.60 -15.86 -9.13
C PRO A 163 -6.10 -14.98 -10.28
N GLY A 164 -4.95 -15.36 -10.86
CA GLY A 164 -4.27 -14.62 -11.93
C GLY A 164 -3.52 -13.37 -11.48
N GLU A 165 -3.61 -12.96 -10.22
CA GLU A 165 -2.84 -11.83 -9.71
C GLU A 165 -1.41 -12.24 -9.34
N THR A 166 -0.50 -11.29 -9.48
CA THR A 166 0.89 -11.39 -9.08
C THR A 166 1.12 -10.64 -7.78
N PHE A 167 1.94 -11.21 -6.89
CA PHE A 167 2.44 -10.57 -5.68
C PHE A 167 3.92 -10.25 -5.86
N SER A 168 4.30 -8.98 -5.67
CA SER A 168 5.69 -8.53 -5.52
C SER A 168 5.99 -8.23 -4.06
N PHE A 169 7.06 -8.85 -3.53
CA PHE A 169 7.51 -8.56 -2.17
C PHE A 169 7.94 -7.10 -2.01
N ASN A 170 8.69 -6.56 -2.98
CA ASN A 170 9.12 -5.18 -2.92
C ASN A 170 7.96 -4.18 -3.01
N GLU A 171 6.96 -4.38 -3.87
CA GLU A 171 5.80 -3.48 -3.96
C GLU A 171 5.03 -3.41 -2.63
N VAL A 172 4.85 -4.57 -1.98
CA VAL A 172 4.09 -4.67 -0.73
C VAL A 172 4.88 -4.12 0.47
N VAL A 173 6.17 -4.45 0.58
CA VAL A 173 7.01 -4.01 1.72
C VAL A 173 7.49 -2.56 1.56
N GLY A 174 7.71 -2.14 0.32
CA GLY A 174 8.22 -0.82 -0.05
C GLY A 174 9.73 -0.66 0.16
N MET A 175 10.19 0.59 -0.02
CA MET A 175 11.56 1.00 0.30
C MET A 175 11.81 0.90 1.82
N ARG A 176 12.98 0.41 2.21
CA ARG A 176 13.37 0.25 3.62
C ARG A 176 14.12 1.49 4.08
N THR A 177 13.41 2.46 4.66
CA THR A 177 13.98 3.73 5.15
C THR A 177 13.80 3.90 6.66
N ILE A 178 14.61 4.78 7.26
CA ILE A 178 14.48 5.15 8.68
C ILE A 178 13.11 5.77 8.96
N ASP A 179 12.61 6.62 8.06
CA ASP A 179 11.30 7.28 8.20
C ASP A 179 10.13 6.29 8.19
N ARG A 180 10.28 5.16 7.49
CA ARG A 180 9.33 4.05 7.52
C ARG A 180 9.52 3.13 8.73
N GLY A 181 10.43 3.49 9.65
CA GLY A 181 10.69 2.79 10.90
C GLY A 181 11.74 1.69 10.82
N TYR A 182 12.44 1.50 9.69
CA TYR A 182 13.51 0.51 9.59
C TYR A 182 14.78 0.96 10.30
N LYS A 183 15.47 0.03 10.94
CA LYS A 183 16.69 0.26 11.72
C LYS A 183 17.91 -0.33 11.02
N ARG A 184 19.09 0.17 11.38
CA ARG A 184 20.37 -0.40 10.93
C ARG A 184 20.62 -1.74 11.62
N ALA A 185 20.96 -2.74 10.83
CA ALA A 185 21.32 -4.09 11.27
C ALA A 185 22.21 -4.74 10.20
N GLY A 186 22.79 -5.90 10.52
CA GLY A 186 23.59 -6.67 9.57
C GLY A 186 22.83 -6.97 8.27
N VAL A 187 23.44 -6.64 7.14
CA VAL A 187 23.01 -6.90 5.77
C VAL A 187 24.11 -7.63 5.03
N ILE A 188 23.76 -8.37 3.99
CA ILE A 188 24.74 -8.99 3.08
C ILE A 188 24.73 -8.20 1.79
N VAL A 189 25.84 -7.54 1.45
CA VAL A 189 26.01 -6.76 0.23
C VAL A 189 27.12 -7.41 -0.58
N ARG A 190 26.81 -7.86 -1.81
CA ARG A 190 27.77 -8.53 -2.71
C ARG A 190 28.51 -9.73 -2.06
N GLY A 191 27.88 -10.39 -1.09
CA GLY A 191 28.47 -11.53 -0.38
C GLY A 191 29.29 -11.17 0.86
N GLU A 192 29.37 -9.90 1.23
CA GLU A 192 30.04 -9.42 2.45
C GLU A 192 29.03 -8.95 3.49
N LEU A 193 29.32 -9.22 4.76
CA LEU A 193 28.52 -8.74 5.88
C LEU A 193 28.85 -7.26 6.10
N SER A 194 27.83 -6.40 6.00
CA SER A 194 27.92 -4.97 6.26
C SER A 194 26.79 -4.55 7.19
N GLU A 195 26.82 -3.32 7.70
CA GLU A 195 25.66 -2.72 8.36
C GLU A 195 24.84 -1.91 7.35
N GLY A 196 23.51 -2.04 7.40
CA GLY A 196 22.60 -1.34 6.49
C GLY A 196 21.19 -1.21 7.05
N VAL A 197 20.40 -0.30 6.48
CA VAL A 197 19.00 -0.12 6.87
C VAL A 197 18.18 -1.31 6.37
N GLY A 198 17.41 -1.93 7.25
CA GLY A 198 16.59 -3.10 6.89
C GLY A 198 17.36 -4.43 6.88
N GLY A 199 18.36 -4.61 7.75
CA GLY A 199 18.90 -5.94 8.00
C GLY A 199 17.82 -6.92 8.48
N GLY A 200 17.81 -8.14 7.92
CA GLY A 200 16.82 -9.20 8.21
C GLY A 200 15.71 -9.39 7.17
N ILE A 201 15.57 -8.50 6.19
CA ILE A 201 14.42 -8.51 5.26
C ILE A 201 14.47 -9.68 4.27
N CYS A 202 15.66 -10.08 3.81
CA CYS A 202 15.80 -11.28 2.97
C CYS A 202 15.36 -12.56 3.70
N GLN A 203 15.41 -12.62 5.04
CA GLN A 203 14.88 -13.77 5.78
C GLN A 203 13.36 -13.81 5.71
N VAL A 204 12.67 -12.66 5.78
CA VAL A 204 11.21 -12.57 5.60
C VAL A 204 10.84 -13.03 4.20
N SER A 205 11.51 -12.51 3.17
CA SER A 205 11.29 -12.92 1.78
C SER A 205 11.57 -14.40 1.55
N SER A 206 12.67 -14.94 2.08
CA SER A 206 12.99 -16.37 1.99
C SER A 206 11.96 -17.24 2.71
N THR A 207 11.46 -16.81 3.87
CA THR A 207 10.40 -17.55 4.58
C THR A 207 9.11 -17.57 3.76
N LEU A 208 8.72 -16.43 3.19
CA LEU A 208 7.58 -16.33 2.29
C LEU A 208 7.77 -17.24 1.07
N PHE A 209 8.89 -17.14 0.37
CA PHE A 209 9.22 -17.98 -0.79
C PHE A 209 9.02 -19.47 -0.49
N ASN A 210 9.55 -19.95 0.63
CA ASN A 210 9.42 -21.37 0.98
C ASN A 210 7.98 -21.79 1.30
N ALA A 211 7.18 -20.91 1.93
CA ALA A 211 5.77 -21.18 2.20
C ALA A 211 4.95 -21.22 0.89
N ILE A 212 5.24 -20.29 -0.03
CA ILE A 212 4.63 -20.19 -1.36
C ILE A 212 4.99 -21.39 -2.23
N ASP A 213 6.26 -21.80 -2.25
CA ASP A 213 6.71 -22.97 -2.99
C ASP A 213 6.12 -24.27 -2.43
N ARG A 214 6.01 -24.38 -1.10
CA ARG A 214 5.33 -25.53 -0.46
C ARG A 214 3.85 -25.60 -0.85
N ALA A 215 3.19 -24.45 -0.98
CA ALA A 215 1.83 -24.35 -1.50
C ALA A 215 1.72 -24.59 -3.03
N GLY A 216 2.84 -24.77 -3.74
CA GLY A 216 2.87 -25.09 -5.17
C GLY A 216 2.59 -23.92 -6.11
N LEU A 217 2.54 -22.70 -5.60
CA LEU A 217 2.30 -21.49 -6.39
C LEU A 217 3.39 -21.27 -7.45
N GLN A 218 3.06 -20.51 -8.48
CA GLN A 218 3.95 -20.21 -9.59
C GLN A 218 4.94 -19.12 -9.18
N ILE A 219 6.24 -19.47 -9.13
CA ILE A 219 7.30 -18.50 -8.87
C ILE A 219 7.63 -17.81 -10.18
N VAL A 220 7.47 -16.48 -10.23
CA VAL A 220 7.69 -15.67 -11.44
C VAL A 220 9.11 -15.08 -11.44
N LYS A 221 9.55 -14.53 -10.30
CA LYS A 221 10.90 -14.01 -10.14
C LYS A 221 11.46 -14.45 -8.79
N ARG A 222 12.69 -14.93 -8.80
CA ARG A 222 13.45 -15.28 -7.61
C ARG A 222 14.94 -15.11 -7.88
N TYR A 223 15.62 -14.51 -6.93
CA TYR A 223 17.08 -14.39 -6.92
C TYR A 223 17.63 -15.05 -5.66
N SER A 224 18.83 -15.61 -5.78
CA SER A 224 19.58 -16.14 -4.63
C SER A 224 20.78 -15.24 -4.34
N HIS A 225 21.24 -15.27 -3.10
CA HIS A 225 22.50 -14.67 -2.71
C HIS A 225 23.64 -15.44 -3.38
N SER A 226 24.76 -14.76 -3.62
CA SER A 226 26.00 -15.40 -4.09
C SER A 226 26.62 -16.35 -3.05
N ARG A 227 26.21 -16.24 -1.78
CA ARG A 227 26.68 -17.08 -0.66
C ARG A 227 25.50 -17.66 0.09
N ASN A 228 25.73 -18.83 0.70
CA ASN A 228 24.73 -19.46 1.56
C ASN A 228 24.39 -18.55 2.75
N VAL A 229 23.10 -18.44 3.03
CA VAL A 229 22.58 -17.73 4.20
C VAL A 229 22.19 -18.74 5.28
N PRO A 230 22.38 -18.43 6.57
CA PRO A 230 22.30 -19.46 7.60
C PRO A 230 20.85 -19.79 8.02
N TYR A 231 19.86 -18.97 7.64
CA TYR A 231 18.46 -19.10 8.05
C TYR A 231 17.59 -19.98 7.14
N VAL A 232 18.12 -20.48 6.01
CA VAL A 232 17.47 -21.45 5.11
C VAL A 232 18.51 -22.42 4.54
N LEU A 233 18.06 -23.58 4.06
CA LEU A 233 18.94 -24.53 3.38
C LEU A 233 19.50 -23.95 2.05
N PRO A 234 20.65 -24.46 1.56
CA PRO A 234 21.20 -24.06 0.28
C PRO A 234 20.15 -24.14 -0.85
N GLY A 235 20.09 -23.11 -1.68
CA GLY A 235 19.12 -23.03 -2.77
C GLY A 235 17.68 -22.78 -2.32
N ARG A 236 17.44 -22.39 -1.06
CA ARG A 236 16.11 -22.06 -0.52
C ARG A 236 15.94 -20.60 -0.10
N ASP A 237 16.83 -19.72 -0.54
CA ASP A 237 16.78 -18.30 -0.26
C ASP A 237 16.10 -17.50 -1.39
N ALA A 238 15.56 -16.34 -1.03
CA ALA A 238 15.01 -15.34 -1.93
C ALA A 238 15.56 -13.96 -1.52
N THR A 239 16.46 -13.42 -2.33
CA THR A 239 17.09 -12.11 -2.11
C THR A 239 16.21 -10.99 -2.62
N VAL A 240 16.12 -9.91 -1.84
CA VAL A 240 15.33 -8.72 -2.20
C VAL A 240 16.10 -7.43 -1.89
N SER A 241 16.05 -6.47 -2.80
CA SER A 241 16.55 -5.10 -2.60
C SER A 241 15.64 -4.12 -3.34
N TRP A 242 15.37 -2.96 -2.74
CA TRP A 242 14.55 -1.94 -3.39
C TRP A 242 15.25 -1.42 -4.66
N GLY A 243 14.52 -1.35 -5.77
CA GLY A 243 15.06 -1.00 -7.09
C GLY A 243 15.96 -2.08 -7.73
N GLY A 244 16.02 -3.28 -7.15
CA GLY A 244 16.86 -4.38 -7.62
C GLY A 244 16.15 -5.74 -7.53
N PRO A 245 16.81 -6.80 -7.03
CA PRO A 245 16.21 -8.12 -6.86
C PRO A 245 14.88 -8.09 -6.12
N ASP A 246 13.95 -8.94 -6.55
CA ASP A 246 12.62 -9.06 -5.98
C ASP A 246 12.20 -10.54 -5.92
N PHE A 247 11.28 -10.85 -5.01
CA PHE A 247 10.58 -12.12 -4.99
C PHE A 247 9.14 -11.90 -5.46
N VAL A 248 8.80 -12.54 -6.58
CA VAL A 248 7.51 -12.39 -7.25
C VAL A 248 6.92 -13.76 -7.53
N PHE A 249 5.64 -13.94 -7.20
CA PHE A 249 4.88 -15.14 -7.51
C PHE A 249 3.49 -14.79 -8.00
N GLU A 250 2.86 -15.71 -8.71
CA GLU A 250 1.51 -15.58 -9.25
C GLU A 250 0.59 -16.61 -8.58
N ASN A 251 -0.63 -16.19 -8.28
CA ASN A 251 -1.69 -17.10 -7.86
C ASN A 251 -2.37 -17.72 -9.09
N ALA A 252 -1.78 -18.80 -9.60
CA ALA A 252 -2.33 -19.57 -10.72
C ALA A 252 -3.51 -20.52 -10.33
N TYR A 253 -4.03 -20.42 -9.10
CA TYR A 253 -5.13 -21.27 -8.62
C TYR A 253 -6.51 -20.65 -8.83
N ASN A 254 -7.55 -21.47 -8.64
CA ASN A 254 -8.95 -21.08 -8.81
C ASN A 254 -9.54 -20.27 -7.63
N GLN A 255 -8.80 -20.11 -6.53
CA GLN A 255 -9.26 -19.43 -5.32
C GLN A 255 -8.23 -18.39 -4.84
N PRO A 256 -8.66 -17.30 -4.20
CA PRO A 256 -7.75 -16.35 -3.56
C PRO A 256 -6.95 -17.02 -2.45
N ILE A 257 -5.71 -16.58 -2.24
CA ILE A 257 -4.89 -17.00 -1.11
C ILE A 257 -4.73 -15.87 -0.10
N LEU A 258 -4.62 -16.24 1.18
CA LEU A 258 -4.34 -15.34 2.29
C LEU A 258 -2.95 -15.63 2.85
N ILE A 259 -2.11 -14.60 2.91
CA ILE A 259 -0.78 -14.66 3.53
C ILE A 259 -0.92 -14.25 5.00
N ARG A 260 -0.47 -15.11 5.91
CA ARG A 260 -0.31 -14.80 7.33
C ARG A 260 1.16 -14.81 7.70
N ALA A 261 1.66 -13.73 8.29
CA ALA A 261 3.08 -13.55 8.55
C ALA A 261 3.34 -12.98 9.95
N TYR A 262 4.24 -13.62 10.69
CA TYR A 262 4.56 -13.24 12.06
C TYR A 262 6.06 -13.37 12.31
N GLY A 263 6.70 -12.25 12.65
CA GLY A 263 8.11 -12.18 13.03
C GLY A 263 8.24 -11.73 14.48
N SER A 264 8.39 -12.65 15.42
CA SER A 264 8.53 -12.34 16.85
C SER A 264 9.19 -13.48 17.62
N GLY A 265 9.77 -13.18 18.79
CA GLY A 265 10.31 -14.20 19.69
C GLY A 265 11.43 -15.07 19.09
N GLY A 266 12.20 -14.54 18.14
CA GLY A 266 13.26 -15.27 17.45
C GLY A 266 12.76 -16.22 16.34
N ARG A 267 11.49 -16.09 15.93
CA ARG A 267 10.86 -16.90 14.89
C ARG A 267 10.21 -16.02 13.84
N MET A 268 10.40 -16.40 12.58
CA MET A 268 9.70 -15.83 11.44
C MET A 268 8.85 -16.95 10.83
N THR A 269 7.53 -16.79 10.85
CA THR A 269 6.56 -17.76 10.34
C THR A 269 5.74 -17.15 9.24
N VAL A 270 5.61 -17.85 8.12
CA VAL A 270 4.63 -17.55 7.07
C VAL A 270 3.73 -18.76 6.88
N SER A 271 2.43 -18.53 6.84
CA SER A 271 1.41 -19.52 6.51
C SER A 271 0.52 -18.98 5.39
N ILE A 272 0.20 -19.85 4.43
CA ILE A 272 -0.65 -19.55 3.30
C ILE A 272 -1.95 -20.30 3.50
N PHE A 273 -3.07 -19.59 3.43
CA PHE A 273 -4.41 -20.15 3.55
C PHE A 273 -5.20 -19.91 2.26
N SER A 274 -6.23 -20.70 2.05
CA SER A 274 -7.27 -20.45 1.05
C SER A 274 -8.61 -21.04 1.52
N SER A 275 -9.61 -21.00 0.65
CA SER A 275 -10.91 -21.61 0.89
C SER A 275 -10.84 -23.14 0.78
N GLU A 276 -11.87 -23.82 1.27
CA GLU A 276 -11.96 -25.29 1.13
C GLU A 276 -12.00 -25.75 -0.32
N LEU A 277 -12.51 -24.89 -1.21
CA LEU A 277 -12.73 -25.14 -2.64
C LEU A 277 -11.45 -25.02 -3.49
N ILE A 278 -10.31 -24.70 -2.89
CA ILE A 278 -9.06 -24.54 -3.63
C ILE A 278 -8.59 -25.87 -4.23
N GLU A 279 -8.26 -25.81 -5.52
CA GLU A 279 -7.57 -26.86 -6.25
C GLU A 279 -6.08 -26.50 -6.34
N TYR A 280 -5.23 -27.20 -5.58
CA TYR A 280 -3.81 -26.90 -5.50
C TYR A 280 -2.94 -28.16 -5.50
N LYS A 281 -1.66 -28.00 -5.85
CA LYS A 281 -0.68 -29.10 -5.92
C LYS A 281 0.49 -28.79 -4.98
N PRO A 282 0.48 -29.27 -3.72
CA PRO A 282 1.56 -28.98 -2.79
C PRO A 282 2.88 -29.57 -3.26
N ARG A 283 3.99 -28.93 -2.88
CA ARG A 283 5.35 -29.43 -3.11
C ARG A 283 6.00 -29.82 -1.79
N ASN A 284 6.88 -30.83 -1.85
CA ASN A 284 7.72 -31.17 -0.70
C ASN A 284 8.85 -30.14 -0.59
N VAL A 285 8.83 -29.34 0.46
CA VAL A 285 9.88 -28.36 0.77
C VAL A 285 10.52 -28.76 2.10
N PRO A 286 11.84 -29.00 2.17
CA PRO A 286 12.50 -29.39 3.40
C PRO A 286 12.46 -28.24 4.42
N SER A 287 12.15 -28.56 5.68
CA SER A 287 12.19 -27.59 6.77
C SER A 287 13.62 -27.45 7.32
N ILE A 288 13.98 -26.27 7.80
CA ILE A 288 15.22 -26.07 8.54
C ILE A 288 15.09 -26.60 9.98
N SER A 289 16.20 -27.08 10.56
CA SER A 289 16.26 -27.47 11.97
C SER A 289 15.96 -26.28 12.88
N ASN A 290 15.43 -26.55 14.07
CA ASN A 290 15.12 -25.53 15.10
C ASN A 290 16.38 -24.89 15.73
N ARG A 291 17.59 -25.31 15.33
CA ARG A 291 18.84 -24.68 15.79
C ARG A 291 18.91 -23.27 15.23
N LEU A 292 19.13 -22.30 16.13
CA LEU A 292 19.32 -20.90 15.72
C LEU A 292 20.53 -20.81 14.79
N PRO A 293 20.43 -20.09 13.66
CA PRO A 293 21.61 -19.77 12.87
C PRO A 293 22.60 -18.96 13.73
N GLU A 294 23.90 -19.29 13.64
CA GLU A 294 24.94 -18.43 14.20
C GLU A 294 24.90 -17.09 13.48
N GLU A 295 24.42 -16.05 14.18
CA GLU A 295 24.65 -14.68 13.76
C GLU A 295 26.06 -14.33 14.20
N THR A 296 27.01 -14.26 13.27
CA THR A 296 28.39 -13.82 13.56
C THR A 296 28.34 -12.47 14.26
N LYS A 297 28.70 -12.46 15.54
CA LYS A 297 29.03 -11.24 16.28
C LYS A 297 30.41 -10.79 15.80
N ASP A 298 30.50 -9.50 15.44
CA ASP A 298 31.73 -8.73 15.31
C ASP A 298 32.80 -9.17 14.28
N SER A 299 32.93 -8.33 13.25
CA SER A 299 34.24 -7.83 12.82
C SER A 299 34.31 -6.28 12.86
N LEU A 300 33.38 -5.61 13.56
CA LEU A 300 33.30 -4.14 13.62
C LEU A 300 33.75 -3.55 14.96
N HIS A 301 34.46 -4.31 15.78
CA HIS A 301 35.17 -3.81 16.97
C HIS A 301 36.58 -4.40 17.05
N ASN A 302 37.39 -4.18 16.01
CA ASN A 302 38.83 -4.06 16.27
C ASN A 302 39.07 -2.60 16.68
N PRO A 303 39.43 -2.29 17.95
CA PRO A 303 40.03 -1.01 18.23
C PRO A 303 41.26 -0.91 17.32
N VAL A 304 41.33 0.15 16.53
CA VAL A 304 42.57 0.55 15.87
C VAL A 304 43.58 0.72 17.02
N SER A 305 44.56 -0.18 17.07
CA SER A 305 45.76 0.03 17.86
C SER A 305 46.41 1.31 17.33
N GLY A 306 46.23 2.40 18.07
CA GLY A 306 47.06 3.58 17.93
C GLY A 306 48.45 3.26 18.46
N ASP A 307 49.43 3.58 17.62
CA ASP A 307 50.89 3.74 17.83
C ASP A 307 51.44 3.55 19.26
#